data_AF-A0A1M5UBV1-F1
#
_entry.id   AF-A0A1M5UBV1-F1
#
_cell.length_a   1.000
_cell.length_b   1.000
_cell.length_c   1.000
_cell.angle_alpha   90.00
_cell.angle_beta   90.00
_cell.angle_gamma   90.00
#
_symmetry.space_group_name_H-M   'P 1'
#
loop_
_entity.id
_entity.type
_entity.pdbx_description
1 polymer ?
#
loop_
_entity_poly.entity_id
_entity_poly.type
_entity_poly.pdbx_seq_one_letter_code
_entity_poly.pdbx_strand_id
1 'polypeptide(L)'
;MLKNVLNNILSSPTLAQSVEDWVEGEGIYDDASGWRRDPDFASDELPTYLSEIAGIEAEEGGFELSEPLSEHARLLLAGCSVVLYHYTSSAQLADIARSGLVAGISDTNRNGEECQGVYLTTETVGPTVELYGRRAARVHGGEPVALAVAVPVDALGTWYREDPDDSDIASGSYQYVVPSVDAKHLVNLDELLAEFCPGSGRLRVEPESGLQR
;
A
#
# COMPACT_ATOMS: atom_id res chain seq x y z
N MET A 1 -0.02 2.94 -23.43
CA MET A 1 1.16 3.80 -23.16
C MET A 1 2.43 2.98 -23.02
N LEU A 2 2.42 1.82 -22.34
CA LEU A 2 3.60 0.96 -22.17
C LEU A 2 4.27 0.49 -23.47
N LYS A 3 3.49 0.13 -24.51
CA LYS A 3 4.04 -0.16 -25.85
C LYS A 3 4.89 0.99 -26.42
N ASN A 4 4.57 2.26 -26.10
CA ASN A 4 5.35 3.40 -26.57
C ASN A 4 6.60 3.66 -25.70
N VAL A 5 6.53 3.38 -24.40
CA VAL A 5 7.70 3.46 -23.48
C VAL A 5 8.71 2.36 -23.84
N LEU A 6 8.24 1.14 -24.05
CA LEU A 6 9.07 0.03 -24.50
C LEU A 6 9.56 0.20 -25.94
N ASN A 7 8.78 0.75 -26.87
CA ASN A 7 9.30 1.07 -28.21
C ASN A 7 10.43 2.11 -28.17
N ASN A 8 10.47 3.00 -27.16
CA ASN A 8 11.60 3.92 -26.93
C ASN A 8 12.81 3.23 -26.26
N ILE A 9 12.59 2.19 -25.44
CA ILE A 9 13.67 1.41 -24.81
C ILE A 9 14.27 0.40 -25.82
N LEU A 10 13.42 -0.30 -26.57
CA LEU A 10 13.75 -1.31 -27.59
C LEU A 10 14.35 -0.71 -28.87
N SER A 11 14.25 0.61 -29.08
CA SER A 11 14.94 1.29 -30.19
C SER A 11 16.43 1.57 -29.89
N SER A 12 16.88 1.30 -28.66
CA SER A 12 18.30 1.20 -28.31
C SER A 12 18.72 -0.29 -28.36
N PRO A 13 19.62 -0.70 -29.27
CA PRO A 13 20.00 -2.11 -29.45
C PRO A 13 20.59 -2.75 -28.19
N THR A 14 21.27 -1.95 -27.35
CA THR A 14 21.89 -2.41 -26.09
C THR A 14 20.87 -2.61 -24.98
N LEU A 15 19.78 -1.82 -24.96
CA LEU A 15 18.70 -1.99 -23.98
C LEU A 15 17.69 -3.06 -24.43
N ALA A 16 17.50 -3.24 -25.73
CA ALA A 16 16.64 -4.29 -26.26
C ALA A 16 17.15 -5.69 -25.89
N GLN A 17 18.46 -5.90 -26.01
CA GLN A 17 19.09 -7.18 -25.67
C GLN A 17 19.10 -7.44 -24.16
N SER A 18 19.28 -6.40 -23.33
CA SER A 18 19.13 -6.54 -21.88
C SER A 18 17.68 -6.76 -21.45
N VAL A 19 16.69 -6.28 -22.23
CA VAL A 19 15.24 -6.48 -21.98
C VAL A 19 14.79 -7.86 -22.42
N GLU A 20 15.27 -8.41 -23.54
CA GLU A 20 14.97 -9.79 -23.96
C GLU A 20 15.60 -10.83 -23.02
N ASP A 21 16.87 -10.65 -22.63
CA ASP A 21 17.53 -11.49 -21.60
C ASP A 21 16.85 -11.32 -20.22
N TRP A 22 16.23 -10.17 -19.95
CA TRP A 22 15.40 -9.90 -18.76
C TRP A 22 14.08 -10.65 -18.77
N VAL A 23 13.37 -10.63 -19.90
CA VAL A 23 12.02 -11.19 -20.05
C VAL A 23 12.06 -12.71 -20.00
N GLU A 24 13.10 -13.34 -20.56
CA GLU A 24 13.27 -14.79 -20.46
C GLU A 24 13.92 -15.26 -19.14
N GLY A 25 14.67 -14.38 -18.44
CA GLY A 25 15.36 -14.71 -17.18
C GLY A 25 14.58 -14.42 -15.89
N GLU A 26 13.65 -13.45 -15.91
CA GLU A 26 13.09 -12.87 -14.67
C GLU A 26 11.59 -13.14 -14.47
N GLY A 27 11.06 -14.09 -15.23
CA GLY A 27 9.70 -14.56 -15.03
C GLY A 27 8.65 -13.48 -15.27
N ILE A 28 8.83 -12.64 -16.30
CA ILE A 28 7.76 -11.82 -16.87
C ILE A 28 7.74 -12.07 -18.36
N TYR A 29 6.60 -12.49 -18.91
CA TYR A 29 6.42 -12.73 -20.34
C TYR A 29 5.29 -11.85 -20.92
N ASP A 30 5.43 -11.44 -22.18
CA ASP A 30 4.36 -10.77 -22.94
C ASP A 30 3.52 -11.82 -23.68
N ASP A 31 2.24 -11.91 -23.38
CA ASP A 31 1.28 -12.72 -24.14
C ASP A 31 0.31 -11.86 -24.97
N ALA A 32 -0.58 -12.48 -25.72
CA ALA A 32 -1.55 -11.76 -26.54
C ALA A 32 -2.50 -10.83 -25.72
N SER A 33 -2.57 -11.02 -24.41
CA SER A 33 -3.33 -10.21 -23.44
C SER A 33 -2.47 -9.18 -22.69
N GLY A 34 -1.15 -9.21 -22.86
CA GLY A 34 -0.18 -8.26 -22.30
C GLY A 34 0.87 -8.94 -21.41
N TRP A 35 1.63 -8.12 -20.69
CA TRP A 35 2.69 -8.56 -19.78
C TRP A 35 2.11 -9.28 -18.55
N ARG A 36 2.68 -10.45 -18.22
CA ARG A 36 2.32 -11.26 -17.05
C ARG A 36 3.57 -11.77 -16.36
N ARG A 37 3.45 -12.00 -15.05
CA ARG A 37 4.42 -12.78 -14.30
C ARG A 37 4.31 -14.25 -14.70
N ASP A 38 5.46 -14.88 -14.92
CA ASP A 38 5.64 -16.32 -15.05
C ASP A 38 5.19 -17.00 -13.75
N PRO A 39 4.14 -17.85 -13.80
CA PRO A 39 3.68 -18.57 -12.63
C PRO A 39 4.73 -19.54 -12.06
N ASP A 40 5.72 -19.94 -12.88
CA ASP A 40 6.82 -20.82 -12.49
C ASP A 40 8.02 -20.03 -11.92
N PHE A 41 7.99 -18.69 -11.92
CA PHE A 41 9.01 -17.87 -11.25
C PHE A 41 8.95 -18.11 -9.75
N ALA A 42 9.95 -18.83 -9.27
CA ALA A 42 9.99 -19.41 -7.94
C ALA A 42 9.75 -18.34 -6.87
N SER A 43 8.73 -18.56 -6.04
CA SER A 43 8.26 -17.57 -5.05
C SER A 43 9.33 -17.19 -4.02
N ASP A 44 10.34 -18.04 -3.83
CA ASP A 44 11.44 -17.90 -2.90
C ASP A 44 12.56 -16.97 -3.41
N GLU A 45 12.71 -16.77 -4.72
CA GLU A 45 13.72 -15.87 -5.30
C GLU A 45 13.20 -14.43 -5.46
N LEU A 46 11.88 -14.26 -5.51
CA LEU A 46 11.22 -12.97 -5.70
C LEU A 46 11.62 -11.90 -4.65
N PRO A 47 11.70 -12.18 -3.34
CA PRO A 47 12.10 -11.17 -2.36
C PRO A 47 13.50 -10.62 -2.58
N THR A 48 14.48 -11.49 -2.88
CA THR A 48 15.86 -11.09 -3.15
C THR A 48 15.91 -10.22 -4.39
N TYR A 49 15.25 -10.66 -5.46
CA TYR A 49 15.18 -9.92 -6.71
C TYR A 49 14.57 -8.52 -6.53
N LEU A 50 13.43 -8.42 -5.86
CA LEU A 50 12.75 -7.14 -5.60
C LEU A 50 13.59 -6.18 -4.76
N SER A 51 14.32 -6.69 -3.78
CA SER A 51 15.22 -5.89 -2.95
C SER A 51 16.38 -5.34 -3.79
N GLU A 52 17.04 -6.17 -4.60
CA GLU A 52 18.22 -5.79 -5.38
C GLU A 52 17.89 -4.82 -6.53
N ILE A 53 16.78 -5.03 -7.23
CA ILE A 53 16.45 -4.31 -8.46
C ILE A 53 15.52 -3.12 -8.20
N ALA A 54 14.54 -3.28 -7.32
CA ALA A 54 13.49 -2.30 -7.11
C ALA A 54 13.57 -1.59 -5.76
N GLY A 55 14.50 -1.99 -4.87
CA GLY A 55 14.55 -1.47 -3.50
C GLY A 55 13.28 -1.75 -2.70
N ILE A 56 12.61 -2.88 -3.02
CA ILE A 56 11.36 -3.32 -2.40
C ILE A 56 11.71 -4.45 -1.43
N GLU A 57 11.47 -4.24 -0.14
CA GLU A 57 11.81 -5.20 0.90
C GLU A 57 10.59 -6.05 1.28
N ALA A 58 10.82 -7.32 1.59
CA ALA A 58 9.75 -8.21 2.06
C ALA A 58 9.53 -8.02 3.56
N GLU A 59 8.27 -7.87 3.94
CA GLU A 59 7.84 -7.59 5.31
C GLU A 59 6.69 -8.51 5.74
N GLU A 60 6.35 -8.47 7.03
CA GLU A 60 5.16 -9.19 7.50
C GLU A 60 3.91 -8.68 6.77
N GLY A 61 3.22 -9.59 6.08
CA GLY A 61 1.98 -9.28 5.35
C GLY A 61 2.15 -8.73 3.93
N GLY A 62 3.37 -8.48 3.44
CA GLY A 62 3.59 -8.04 2.06
C GLY A 62 4.98 -7.51 1.76
N PHE A 63 5.06 -6.57 0.82
CA PHE A 63 6.29 -5.90 0.44
C PHE A 63 6.23 -4.41 0.79
N GLU A 64 7.24 -3.89 1.47
CA GLU A 64 7.37 -2.46 1.77
C GLU A 64 7.94 -1.71 0.57
N LEU A 65 7.36 -0.54 0.29
CA LEU A 65 7.74 0.31 -0.82
C LEU A 65 8.49 1.54 -0.29
N SER A 66 9.69 1.78 -0.81
CA SER A 66 10.46 3.01 -0.55
C SER A 66 10.07 4.16 -1.50
N GLU A 67 9.51 3.82 -2.66
CA GLU A 67 9.10 4.73 -3.72
C GLU A 67 7.67 4.41 -4.20
N PRO A 68 6.99 5.29 -4.97
CA PRO A 68 5.69 4.98 -5.53
C PRO A 68 5.76 3.76 -6.43
N LEU A 69 4.73 2.91 -6.38
CA LEU A 69 4.69 1.66 -7.14
C LEU A 69 4.75 1.93 -8.65
N SER A 70 5.90 1.65 -9.27
CA SER A 70 6.07 1.76 -10.73
C SER A 70 5.22 0.70 -11.46
N GLU A 71 4.88 0.95 -12.73
CA GLU A 71 4.13 -0.03 -13.54
C GLU A 71 4.88 -1.36 -13.65
N HIS A 72 6.21 -1.33 -13.67
CA HIS A 72 7.04 -2.53 -13.68
C HIS A 72 6.96 -3.30 -12.34
N ALA A 73 7.14 -2.62 -11.21
CA ALA A 73 7.00 -3.23 -9.89
C ALA A 73 5.58 -3.81 -9.68
N ARG A 74 4.57 -3.14 -10.22
CA ARG A 74 3.18 -3.61 -10.20
C ARG A 74 2.98 -4.95 -10.92
N LEU A 75 3.67 -5.17 -12.04
CA LEU A 75 3.61 -6.44 -12.77
C LEU A 75 4.32 -7.57 -12.01
N LEU A 76 5.50 -7.30 -11.44
CA LEU A 76 6.25 -8.25 -10.62
C LEU A 76 5.46 -8.68 -9.37
N LEU A 77 4.79 -7.73 -8.74
CA LEU A 77 4.00 -7.93 -7.53
C LEU A 77 2.54 -8.32 -7.80
N ALA A 78 2.19 -8.69 -9.03
CA ALA A 78 0.84 -9.17 -9.34
C ALA A 78 0.49 -10.39 -8.45
N GLY A 79 -0.68 -10.35 -7.82
CA GLY A 79 -1.11 -11.36 -6.83
C GLY A 79 -0.45 -11.25 -5.45
N CYS A 80 0.47 -10.31 -5.23
CA CYS A 80 1.07 -10.02 -3.92
C CYS A 80 0.36 -8.85 -3.22
N SER A 81 0.67 -8.69 -1.93
CA SER A 81 0.30 -7.50 -1.15
C SER A 81 1.52 -6.59 -0.96
N VAL A 82 1.29 -5.29 -0.89
CA VAL A 82 2.27 -4.30 -0.42
C VAL A 82 1.84 -3.72 0.91
N VAL A 83 2.80 -3.28 1.71
CA VAL A 83 2.56 -2.61 2.99
C VAL A 83 2.55 -1.10 2.76
N LEU A 84 1.44 -0.46 3.13
CA LEU A 84 1.27 0.99 3.14
C LEU A 84 0.91 1.44 4.56
N TYR A 85 1.06 2.74 4.83
CA TYR A 85 0.91 3.28 6.17
C TYR A 85 -0.26 4.26 6.27
N HIS A 86 -1.04 4.13 7.33
CA HIS A 86 -2.06 5.08 7.73
C HIS A 86 -1.68 5.73 9.06
N TYR A 87 -1.53 7.05 9.08
CA TYR A 87 -1.20 7.80 10.29
C TYR A 87 -2.46 8.24 11.01
N THR A 88 -2.56 7.85 12.28
CA THR A 88 -3.73 8.12 13.12
C THR A 88 -3.34 8.35 14.59
N SER A 89 -4.33 8.30 15.47
CA SER A 89 -4.17 8.40 16.92
C SER A 89 -4.34 7.03 17.59
N SER A 90 -3.54 6.77 18.64
CA SER A 90 -3.69 5.60 19.49
C SER A 90 -5.06 5.49 20.16
N ALA A 91 -5.77 6.61 20.37
CA ALA A 91 -7.12 6.63 20.91
C ALA A 91 -8.17 6.01 19.96
N GLN A 92 -7.85 5.88 18.67
CA GLN A 92 -8.74 5.29 17.66
C GLN A 92 -8.53 3.77 17.49
N LEU A 93 -7.44 3.21 18.02
CA LEU A 93 -7.05 1.82 17.75
C LEU A 93 -8.14 0.80 18.13
N ALA A 94 -8.83 1.01 19.25
CA ALA A 94 -9.91 0.10 19.67
C ALA A 94 -11.11 0.11 18.72
N ASP A 95 -11.42 1.25 18.10
CA ASP A 95 -12.51 1.38 17.14
C ASP A 95 -12.08 0.78 15.79
N ILE A 96 -10.87 1.11 15.35
CA ILE A 96 -10.23 0.55 14.16
C ILE A 96 -10.16 -0.99 14.24
N ALA A 97 -9.86 -1.55 15.41
CA ALA A 97 -9.85 -3.00 15.61
C ALA A 97 -11.22 -3.65 15.39
N ARG A 98 -12.31 -2.94 15.64
CA ARG A 98 -13.68 -3.45 15.49
C ARG A 98 -14.21 -3.25 14.07
N SER A 99 -13.95 -2.11 13.45
CA SER A 99 -14.56 -1.73 12.18
C SER A 99 -13.59 -1.69 10.99
N GLY A 100 -12.29 -1.87 11.21
CA GLY A 100 -11.27 -1.49 10.23
C GLY A 100 -11.13 0.03 10.09
N LEU A 101 -10.41 0.46 9.06
CA LEU A 101 -10.35 1.86 8.65
C LEU A 101 -11.51 2.14 7.70
N VAL A 102 -12.35 3.11 8.03
CA VAL A 102 -13.47 3.54 7.20
C VAL A 102 -13.39 5.04 7.07
N ALA A 103 -13.60 5.58 5.85
CA ALA A 103 -13.66 7.01 5.65
C ALA A 103 -14.77 7.61 6.54
N GLY A 104 -14.42 8.59 7.37
CA GLY A 104 -15.39 9.31 8.18
C GLY A 104 -16.33 10.10 7.26
N ILE A 105 -17.65 9.84 7.36
CA ILE A 105 -18.69 10.47 6.55
C ILE A 105 -18.70 12.02 6.67
N SER A 106 -18.07 12.57 7.71
CA SER A 106 -18.03 14.01 7.99
C SER A 106 -16.63 14.63 7.98
N ASP A 107 -15.58 13.88 7.61
CA ASP A 107 -14.25 14.48 7.54
C ASP A 107 -14.11 15.29 6.26
N THR A 108 -13.71 16.55 6.42
CA THR A 108 -13.24 17.36 5.30
C THR A 108 -11.72 17.33 5.27
N ASN A 109 -11.14 17.19 4.08
CA ASN A 109 -9.69 17.25 3.90
C ASN A 109 -9.19 18.67 4.25
N ARG A 110 -7.86 18.89 4.19
CA ARG A 110 -7.28 20.21 4.52
C ARG A 110 -7.79 21.35 3.60
N ASN A 111 -8.31 21.01 2.42
CA ASN A 111 -8.87 21.92 1.44
C ASN A 111 -10.39 22.16 1.65
N GLY A 112 -11.00 21.49 2.64
CA GLY A 112 -12.44 21.61 2.92
C GLY A 112 -13.33 20.72 2.06
N GLU A 113 -12.74 19.79 1.30
CA GLU A 113 -13.48 18.86 0.45
C GLU A 113 -13.88 17.60 1.21
N GLU A 114 -14.94 16.93 0.76
CA GLU A 114 -15.38 15.66 1.35
C GLU A 114 -14.26 14.60 1.27
N CYS A 115 -14.03 13.90 2.38
CA CYS A 115 -13.08 12.81 2.45
C CYS A 115 -13.39 11.76 1.38
N GLN A 116 -12.44 11.54 0.47
CA GLN A 116 -12.60 10.60 -0.65
C GLN A 116 -12.36 9.14 -0.26
N GLY A 117 -11.78 8.90 0.93
CA GLY A 117 -11.42 7.56 1.39
C GLY A 117 -10.44 7.57 2.57
N VAL A 118 -9.92 6.39 2.88
CA VAL A 118 -8.77 6.18 3.75
C VAL A 118 -7.50 6.46 2.95
N TYR A 119 -6.73 7.44 3.40
CA TYR A 119 -5.44 7.80 2.82
C TYR A 119 -4.34 6.89 3.40
N LEU A 120 -3.58 6.27 2.52
CA LEU A 120 -2.43 5.43 2.80
C LEU A 120 -1.20 6.03 2.11
N THR A 121 -0.01 5.83 2.67
CA THR A 121 1.25 6.32 2.10
C THR A 121 2.35 5.28 2.18
N THR A 122 3.34 5.33 1.29
CA THR A 122 4.57 4.54 1.44
C THR A 122 5.54 5.16 2.44
N GLU A 123 5.34 6.43 2.81
CA GLU A 123 6.26 7.16 3.69
C GLU A 123 6.13 6.74 5.16
N THR A 124 7.20 6.18 5.73
CA THR A 124 7.30 5.79 7.15
C THR A 124 7.85 6.89 8.06
N VAL A 125 8.56 7.86 7.49
CA VAL A 125 9.18 8.97 8.21
C VAL A 125 9.18 10.23 7.35
N GLY A 126 8.90 11.37 7.97
CA GLY A 126 9.00 12.67 7.32
C GLY A 126 7.98 13.70 7.81
N PRO A 127 8.17 14.98 7.45
CA PRO A 127 7.42 16.08 8.03
C PRO A 127 5.91 16.00 7.72
N THR A 128 5.55 15.46 6.55
CA THR A 128 4.16 15.33 6.12
C THR A 128 3.43 14.30 6.99
N VAL A 129 3.97 13.09 7.09
CA VAL A 129 3.34 12.00 7.86
C VAL A 129 3.35 12.26 9.36
N GLU A 130 4.41 12.86 9.90
CA GLU A 130 4.46 13.31 11.30
C GLU A 130 3.36 14.34 11.60
N LEU A 131 3.12 15.28 10.67
CA LEU A 131 2.07 16.28 10.82
C LEU A 131 0.68 15.64 10.83
N TYR A 132 0.43 14.65 9.97
CA TYR A 132 -0.83 13.91 9.94
C TYR A 132 -1.08 13.17 11.26
N GLY A 133 -0.10 12.40 11.74
CA GLY A 133 -0.21 11.69 13.02
C GLY A 133 -0.46 12.65 14.19
N ARG A 134 0.31 13.75 14.29
CA ARG A 134 0.12 14.76 15.34
C ARG A 134 -1.24 15.45 15.26
N ARG A 135 -1.75 15.70 14.05
CA ARG A 135 -3.08 16.27 13.86
C ARG A 135 -4.17 15.31 14.34
N ALA A 136 -4.08 14.03 14.00
CA ALA A 136 -5.00 13.00 14.48
C ALA A 136 -4.97 12.91 16.02
N ALA A 137 -3.78 12.85 16.62
CA ALA A 137 -3.62 12.85 18.08
C ALA A 137 -4.20 14.11 18.75
N ARG A 138 -4.03 15.29 18.14
CA ARG A 138 -4.62 16.53 18.65
C ARG A 138 -6.15 16.51 18.62
N VAL A 139 -6.75 15.91 17.60
CA VAL A 139 -8.21 15.89 17.41
C VAL A 139 -8.87 14.82 18.28
N HIS A 140 -8.30 13.61 18.31
CA HIS A 140 -8.91 12.44 18.96
C HIS A 140 -8.31 12.13 20.34
N GLY A 141 -7.25 12.82 20.75
CA GLY A 141 -6.44 12.49 21.94
C GLY A 141 -5.38 11.43 21.64
N GLY A 142 -4.72 10.92 22.69
CA GLY A 142 -3.72 9.85 22.56
C GLY A 142 -2.39 10.29 21.92
N GLU A 143 -1.64 9.29 21.43
CA GLU A 143 -0.33 9.44 20.80
C GLU A 143 -0.45 9.24 19.28
N PRO A 144 0.39 9.91 18.46
CA PRO A 144 0.45 9.65 17.02
C PRO A 144 0.99 8.23 16.76
N VAL A 145 0.33 7.48 15.89
CA VAL A 145 0.73 6.11 15.52
C VAL A 145 0.63 5.90 14.02
N ALA A 146 1.48 5.00 13.49
CA ALA A 146 1.44 4.54 12.11
C ALA A 146 0.90 3.10 12.05
N LEU A 147 -0.23 2.92 11.39
CA LEU A 147 -0.82 1.61 11.11
C LEU A 147 -0.29 1.08 9.78
N ALA A 148 0.35 -0.08 9.82
CA ALA A 148 0.77 -0.81 8.63
C ALA A 148 -0.43 -1.57 8.03
N VAL A 149 -0.62 -1.43 6.73
CA VAL A 149 -1.77 -1.93 5.99
C VAL A 149 -1.30 -2.77 4.80
N ALA A 150 -1.62 -4.06 4.82
CA ALA A 150 -1.37 -4.97 3.70
C ALA A 150 -2.45 -4.83 2.62
N VAL A 151 -2.07 -4.30 1.47
CA VAL A 151 -2.96 -4.00 0.35
C VAL A 151 -2.62 -4.87 -0.87
N PRO A 152 -3.58 -5.63 -1.44
CA PRO A 152 -3.34 -6.34 -2.69
C PRO A 152 -2.98 -5.39 -3.83
N VAL A 153 -1.90 -5.67 -4.55
CA VAL A 153 -1.40 -4.82 -5.64
C VAL A 153 -2.42 -4.68 -6.78
N ASP A 154 -3.20 -5.73 -7.02
CA ASP A 154 -4.26 -5.72 -8.03
C ASP A 154 -5.37 -4.71 -7.69
N ALA A 155 -5.62 -4.50 -6.40
CA ALA A 155 -6.63 -3.58 -5.93
C ALA A 155 -6.15 -2.11 -6.00
N LEU A 156 -4.84 -1.87 -5.85
CA LEU A 156 -4.26 -0.53 -5.93
C LEU A 156 -4.55 0.19 -7.24
N GLY A 157 -4.54 -0.47 -8.40
CA GLY A 157 -4.85 0.25 -9.66
C GLY A 157 -6.31 0.66 -9.84
N THR A 158 -7.21 0.18 -8.97
CA THR A 158 -8.60 0.66 -8.92
C THR A 158 -8.72 1.86 -7.98
N TRP A 159 -7.82 1.95 -6.99
CA TRP A 159 -7.84 2.91 -5.90
C TRP A 159 -6.82 4.05 -6.08
N TYR A 160 -5.87 3.88 -6.99
CA TYR A 160 -4.88 4.87 -7.31
C TYR A 160 -5.51 6.01 -8.09
N ARG A 161 -5.51 7.18 -7.45
CA ARG A 161 -5.64 8.47 -8.11
C ARG A 161 -4.44 9.27 -7.65
N GLU A 162 -3.60 9.71 -8.59
CA GLU A 162 -2.72 10.84 -8.32
C GLU A 162 -3.61 11.95 -7.76
N ASP A 163 -3.30 12.47 -6.58
CA ASP A 163 -4.04 13.56 -6.00
C ASP A 163 -3.89 14.78 -6.94
N PRO A 164 -4.96 15.18 -7.65
CA PRO A 164 -4.87 16.27 -8.62
C PRO A 164 -4.50 17.61 -7.95
N ASP A 165 -4.70 17.73 -6.64
CA ASP A 165 -4.43 18.94 -5.88
C ASP A 165 -2.96 19.05 -5.43
N ASP A 166 -2.18 17.97 -5.48
CA ASP A 166 -0.80 17.91 -4.96
C ASP A 166 0.26 17.77 -6.07
N SER A 167 -0.09 18.11 -7.32
CA SER A 167 0.87 18.11 -8.44
C SER A 167 2.08 19.04 -8.24
N ASP A 168 2.01 19.96 -7.27
CA ASP A 168 3.06 20.90 -6.91
C ASP A 168 3.91 20.46 -5.70
N ILE A 169 3.53 19.40 -4.98
CA ILE A 169 4.28 18.88 -3.85
C ILE A 169 4.72 17.43 -4.06
N ALA A 170 6.01 17.17 -3.86
CA ALA A 170 6.62 15.86 -4.09
C ALA A 170 5.93 14.74 -3.31
N SER A 171 5.29 15.04 -2.17
CA SER A 171 4.57 14.06 -1.33
C SER A 171 3.25 13.55 -1.94
N GLY A 172 2.65 14.25 -2.90
CA GLY A 172 1.39 13.83 -3.54
C GLY A 172 1.51 12.49 -4.28
N SER A 173 2.71 12.19 -4.80
CA SER A 173 2.99 10.97 -5.57
C SER A 173 2.97 9.68 -4.73
N TYR A 174 2.94 9.78 -3.41
CA TYR A 174 3.08 8.63 -2.50
C TYR A 174 1.77 8.21 -1.83
N GLN A 175 0.66 8.90 -2.15
CA GLN A 175 -0.61 8.64 -1.49
C GLN A 175 -1.54 7.73 -2.30
N TYR A 176 -2.24 6.85 -1.59
CA TYR A 176 -3.23 5.95 -2.12
C TYR A 176 -4.53 6.16 -1.35
N VAL A 177 -5.66 6.27 -2.06
CA VAL A 177 -6.97 6.51 -1.45
C VAL A 177 -7.84 5.28 -1.65
N VAL A 178 -8.13 4.57 -0.57
CA VAL A 178 -8.99 3.37 -0.59
C VAL A 178 -10.32 3.67 0.10
N PRO A 179 -11.46 3.07 -0.30
CA PRO A 179 -12.74 3.37 0.34
C PRO A 179 -12.77 2.94 1.82
N SER A 180 -12.13 1.80 2.13
CA SER A 180 -12.05 1.22 3.47
C SER A 180 -10.95 0.15 3.52
N VAL A 181 -10.50 -0.20 4.72
CA VAL A 181 -9.56 -1.29 4.99
C VAL A 181 -10.13 -2.18 6.10
N ASP A 182 -10.37 -3.46 5.81
CA ASP A 182 -10.78 -4.41 6.85
C ASP A 182 -9.67 -4.59 7.91
N ALA A 183 -10.07 -4.80 9.17
CA ALA A 183 -9.12 -5.00 10.27
C ALA A 183 -8.11 -6.14 10.05
N LYS A 184 -8.48 -7.18 9.29
CA LYS A 184 -7.59 -8.31 8.94
C LYS A 184 -6.38 -7.90 8.07
N HIS A 185 -6.43 -6.71 7.47
CA HIS A 185 -5.34 -6.16 6.64
C HIS A 185 -4.41 -5.24 7.44
N LEU A 186 -4.67 -5.02 8.74
CA LEU A 186 -3.85 -4.17 9.60
C LEU A 186 -2.77 -5.03 10.27
N VAL A 187 -1.53 -4.90 9.81
CA VAL A 187 -0.42 -5.81 10.13
C VAL A 187 0.03 -5.68 11.58
N ASN A 188 0.28 -4.45 12.04
CA ASN A 188 0.84 -4.16 13.37
C ASN A 188 -0.23 -3.79 14.42
N LEU A 189 -1.52 -4.03 14.13
CA LEU A 189 -2.60 -3.60 15.02
C LEU A 189 -2.54 -4.27 16.40
N ASP A 190 -2.26 -5.57 16.46
CA ASP A 190 -2.23 -6.29 17.74
C ASP A 190 -1.08 -5.82 18.65
N GLU A 191 0.08 -5.48 18.05
CA GLU A 191 1.22 -4.87 18.75
C GLU A 191 0.85 -3.49 19.31
N LEU A 192 0.28 -2.63 18.46
CA LEU A 192 -0.14 -1.28 18.86
C LEU A 192 -1.23 -1.31 19.95
N LEU A 193 -2.18 -2.26 19.88
CA LEU A 193 -3.18 -2.45 20.94
C LEU A 193 -2.54 -2.89 22.25
N ALA A 194 -1.55 -3.77 22.20
CA ALA A 194 -0.83 -4.21 23.40
C ALA A 194 -0.05 -3.06 24.04
N GLU A 195 0.56 -2.18 23.24
CA GLU A 195 1.31 -1.01 23.70
C GLU A 195 0.41 0.09 24.27
N PHE A 196 -0.60 0.52 23.51
CA PHE A 196 -1.37 1.73 23.82
C PHE A 196 -2.71 1.47 24.50
N CYS A 197 -3.22 0.23 24.46
CA CYS A 197 -4.48 -0.16 25.08
C CYS A 197 -4.30 -1.36 26.03
N PRO A 198 -3.42 -1.28 27.04
CA PRO A 198 -3.16 -2.40 27.94
C PRO A 198 -4.45 -2.80 28.69
N GLY A 199 -4.89 -4.05 28.48
CA GLY A 199 -6.17 -4.56 29.01
C GLY A 199 -7.26 -4.76 27.96
N SER A 200 -7.04 -4.32 26.71
CA SER A 200 -7.90 -4.65 25.56
C SER A 200 -7.75 -6.10 25.06
N GLY A 201 -7.07 -6.95 25.84
CA GLY A 201 -6.72 -8.32 25.47
C GLY A 201 -7.92 -9.09 24.91
N ARG A 202 -7.82 -9.41 23.60
CA ARG A 202 -8.80 -10.17 22.80
C ARG A 202 -10.10 -9.44 22.43
N LEU A 203 -10.03 -8.19 21.98
CA LEU A 203 -11.10 -7.59 21.17
C LEU A 203 -11.11 -8.07 19.71
N ARG A 204 -10.54 -9.25 19.38
CA ARG A 204 -10.90 -9.90 18.11
C ARG A 204 -12.34 -10.36 18.25
N VAL A 205 -13.25 -9.56 17.69
CA VAL A 205 -14.63 -9.95 17.46
C VAL A 205 -14.55 -11.19 16.59
N GLU A 206 -14.77 -12.37 17.17
CA GLU A 206 -14.98 -13.57 16.38
C GLU A 206 -16.10 -13.23 15.38
N PRO A 207 -15.88 -13.43 14.07
CA PRO A 207 -16.90 -13.09 13.08
C PRO A 207 -18.17 -13.80 13.50
N GLU A 208 -19.26 -13.06 13.73
CA GLU A 208 -20.52 -13.65 14.16
C GLU A 208 -20.93 -14.71 13.13
N SER A 209 -20.69 -15.97 13.49
CA SER A 209 -21.05 -17.15 12.73
C SER A 209 -22.57 -17.33 12.80
N GLY A 210 -23.34 -16.44 12.16
CA GLY A 210 -24.77 -16.43 12.48
C GLY A 210 -25.63 -15.46 11.71
N LEU A 211 -25.62 -15.53 10.37
CA LEU A 211 -26.83 -15.25 9.61
C LEU A 211 -26.83 -16.04 8.30
N GLN A 212 -27.09 -17.34 8.42
CA GLN A 212 -27.73 -18.07 7.34
C GLN A 212 -29.17 -17.53 7.23
N ARG A 213 -29.50 -16.92 6.09
CA ARG A 213 -30.88 -16.69 5.65
C ARG A 213 -31.32 -17.81 4.74
#